data_AF-A0A662Q5A0-F1
#
_entry.id   AF-A0A662Q5A0-F1
#
_cell.length_a   1.000
_cell.length_b   1.000
_cell.length_c   1.000
_cell.angle_alpha   90.00
_cell.angle_beta   90.00
_cell.angle_gamma   90.00
#
_symmetry.space_group_name_H-M   'P 1'
#
loop_
_entity.id
_entity.type
_entity.pdbx_description
1 polymer ?
#
loop_
_entity_poly.entity_id
_entity_poly.type
_entity_poly.pdbx_seq_one_letter_code
_entity_poly.pdbx_strand_id
1 'polypeptide(L)'
;MLYLTDHFDLSMLPNGGVISIDPLSLGQALKILRAPFVPRVRDKRICELIWEVLKIPLQPDPTPISLSLGDVLVVVMSSRLHVLDDGHRDLLNFFVVNVGGVVKTGFLQGDLKKLAKMVGWEHRGLAVWRRQSRGKRPTFALAIDANGRQFPLFLTHSLPLRDLRRLVKLAIRGARIAKKLKREKVEWPELLQWGLAVAPENEDLPKGAVKKYPNI
;
A
#
# COMPACT_ATOMS: atom_id res chain seq x y z
N MET A 1 -6.44 -10.32 -15.49
CA MET A 1 -5.13 -10.95 -15.72
C MET A 1 -4.41 -11.11 -14.38
N LEU A 2 -3.62 -12.18 -14.21
CA LEU A 2 -2.75 -12.37 -13.04
C LEU A 2 -1.31 -12.07 -13.45
N TYR A 3 -0.62 -11.21 -12.70
CA TYR A 3 0.79 -10.86 -12.90
C TYR A 3 1.63 -11.30 -11.71
N LEU A 4 2.90 -11.62 -11.94
CA LEU A 4 3.90 -11.88 -10.90
C LEU A 4 5.09 -10.94 -11.10
N THR A 5 5.47 -10.19 -10.07
CA THR A 5 6.55 -9.19 -10.12
C THR A 5 7.36 -9.21 -8.83
N ASP A 6 8.56 -8.65 -8.85
CA ASP A 6 9.40 -8.40 -7.68
C ASP A 6 9.29 -6.99 -7.09
N HIS A 7 8.54 -6.12 -7.75
CA HIS A 7 8.42 -4.73 -7.35
C HIS A 7 7.02 -4.20 -7.67
N PHE A 8 6.60 -3.16 -6.97
CA PHE A 8 5.35 -2.48 -7.20
C PHE A 8 5.59 -0.97 -7.28
N ASP A 9 5.03 -0.34 -8.30
CA ASP A 9 5.06 1.10 -8.49
C ASP A 9 3.64 1.58 -8.82
N LEU A 10 3.25 2.76 -8.35
CA LEU A 10 1.94 3.31 -8.65
C LEU A 10 1.73 3.64 -10.13
N SER A 11 2.79 3.88 -10.89
CA SER A 11 2.71 4.01 -12.35
C SER A 11 2.13 2.77 -13.03
N MET A 12 2.15 1.61 -12.37
CA MET A 12 1.49 0.39 -12.85
C MET A 12 -0.02 0.47 -12.76
N LEU A 13 -0.59 1.36 -11.95
CA LEU A 13 -2.02 1.42 -11.72
C LEU A 13 -2.74 2.23 -12.81
N PRO A 14 -4.00 1.90 -13.09
CA PRO A 14 -4.83 2.78 -13.89
C PRO A 14 -4.99 4.11 -13.13
N ASN A 15 -5.07 5.22 -13.88
CA ASN A 15 -5.26 6.55 -13.33
C ASN A 15 -6.47 6.58 -12.38
N GLY A 16 -6.21 6.58 -11.07
CA GLY A 16 -7.26 6.48 -10.07
C GLY A 16 -7.69 5.04 -9.74
N GLY A 17 -6.77 4.14 -9.45
CA GLY A 17 -7.11 2.85 -8.87
C GLY A 17 -7.33 2.93 -7.35
N VAL A 18 -8.28 2.15 -6.82
CA VAL A 18 -8.25 1.71 -5.41
C VAL A 18 -7.57 0.35 -5.40
N ILE A 19 -6.50 0.23 -4.61
CA ILE A 19 -5.75 -1.01 -4.46
C ILE A 19 -6.04 -1.62 -3.10
N SER A 20 -6.38 -2.90 -3.07
CA SER A 20 -6.15 -3.70 -1.88
C SER A 20 -4.79 -4.34 -2.06
N ILE A 21 -3.98 -4.32 -1.02
CA ILE A 21 -2.76 -5.10 -1.01
C ILE A 21 -2.82 -5.91 0.27
N ASP A 22 -2.61 -7.20 0.15
CA ASP A 22 -2.77 -8.14 1.25
C ASP A 22 -1.54 -9.04 1.29
N PRO A 23 -0.88 -9.22 2.45
CA PRO A 23 0.20 -10.19 2.55
C PRO A 23 -0.38 -11.58 2.30
N LEU A 24 0.36 -12.39 1.56
CA LEU A 24 0.04 -13.80 1.34
C LEU A 24 0.97 -14.67 2.18
N SER A 25 0.41 -15.67 2.83
CA SER A 25 1.23 -16.78 3.30
C SER A 25 1.78 -17.56 2.10
N LEU A 26 2.87 -18.30 2.30
CA LEU A 26 3.46 -19.15 1.26
C LEU A 26 2.41 -20.09 0.63
N GLY A 27 1.55 -20.72 1.44
CA GLY A 27 0.48 -21.59 0.95
C GLY A 27 -0.57 -20.85 0.10
N GLN A 28 -0.88 -19.60 0.42
CA GLN A 28 -1.79 -18.77 -0.39
C GLN A 28 -1.15 -18.34 -1.71
N ALA A 29 0.14 -17.97 -1.69
CA ALA A 29 0.89 -17.64 -2.90
C ALA A 29 0.96 -18.84 -3.86
N LEU A 30 1.30 -20.03 -3.35
CA LEU A 30 1.28 -21.28 -4.13
C LEU A 30 -0.10 -21.55 -4.74
N LYS A 31 -1.17 -21.33 -3.98
CA LYS A 31 -2.53 -21.56 -4.49
C LYS A 31 -2.90 -20.58 -5.62
N ILE A 32 -2.55 -19.30 -5.49
CA ILE A 32 -2.85 -18.28 -6.50
C ILE A 32 -2.02 -18.50 -7.76
N LEU A 33 -0.72 -18.77 -7.63
CA LEU A 33 0.21 -18.94 -8.74
C LEU A 33 0.08 -20.30 -9.46
N ARG A 34 -0.89 -21.14 -9.07
CA ARG A 34 -1.34 -22.29 -9.88
C ARG A 34 -2.19 -21.85 -11.08
N ALA A 35 -2.83 -20.69 -11.01
CA ALA A 35 -3.55 -20.14 -12.15
C ALA A 35 -2.55 -19.58 -13.18
N PRO A 36 -2.89 -19.54 -14.48
CA PRO A 36 -2.06 -18.89 -15.49
C PRO A 36 -1.77 -17.43 -15.11
N PHE A 37 -0.50 -17.04 -15.18
CA PHE A 37 -0.04 -15.68 -14.87
C PHE A 37 1.03 -15.21 -15.85
N VAL A 38 1.25 -13.90 -15.88
CA VAL A 38 2.28 -13.23 -16.66
C VAL A 38 3.46 -12.87 -15.75
N PRO A 39 4.63 -13.51 -15.88
CA PRO A 39 5.82 -13.19 -15.09
C PRO A 39 6.48 -11.91 -15.60
N ARG A 40 6.85 -11.02 -14.66
CA ARG A 40 7.48 -9.71 -14.87
C ARG A 40 8.48 -9.40 -13.76
N VAL A 41 9.16 -10.44 -13.28
CA VAL A 41 10.18 -10.37 -12.22
C VAL A 41 11.47 -9.88 -12.85
N ARG A 42 12.03 -8.77 -12.36
CA ARG A 42 13.21 -8.14 -12.95
C ARG A 42 14.52 -8.73 -12.43
N ASP A 43 14.57 -9.05 -11.14
CA ASP A 43 15.76 -9.50 -10.45
C ASP A 43 15.97 -11.02 -10.64
N LYS A 44 17.12 -11.38 -11.21
CA LYS A 44 17.54 -12.77 -11.40
C LYS A 44 17.62 -13.54 -10.07
N ARG A 45 18.10 -12.91 -8.99
CA ARG A 45 18.15 -13.54 -7.67
C ARG A 45 16.76 -13.87 -7.16
N ILE A 46 15.78 -13.01 -7.42
CA ILE A 46 14.39 -13.27 -7.02
C ILE A 46 13.79 -14.39 -7.86
N CYS A 47 14.09 -14.48 -9.15
CA CYS A 47 13.71 -15.65 -9.98
C CYS A 47 14.29 -16.96 -9.41
N GLU A 48 15.57 -16.97 -9.01
CA GLU A 48 16.23 -18.13 -8.41
C GLU A 48 15.57 -18.52 -7.07
N LEU A 49 15.31 -17.56 -6.19
CA LEU A 49 14.61 -17.81 -4.93
C LEU A 49 13.16 -18.31 -5.14
N ILE A 50 12.46 -17.77 -6.15
CA ILE A 50 11.11 -18.25 -6.51
C ILE A 50 11.17 -19.71 -6.97
N TRP A 51 12.17 -20.07 -7.77
CA TRP A 51 12.38 -21.47 -8.14
C TRP A 51 12.64 -22.35 -6.92
N GLU A 52 13.52 -21.93 -6.01
CA GLU A 52 13.83 -22.71 -4.81
C GLU A 52 12.61 -22.94 -3.92
N VAL A 53 11.81 -21.90 -3.68
CA VAL A 53 10.69 -21.90 -2.73
C VAL A 53 9.39 -22.41 -3.33
N LEU A 54 9.06 -21.97 -4.56
CA LEU A 54 7.77 -22.25 -5.21
C LEU A 54 7.84 -23.33 -6.28
N LYS A 55 9.06 -23.72 -6.72
CA LYS A 55 9.27 -24.65 -7.85
C LYS A 55 8.64 -24.16 -9.15
N ILE A 56 8.62 -22.84 -9.34
CA ILE A 56 8.14 -22.17 -10.56
C ILE A 56 9.36 -21.67 -11.33
N PRO A 57 9.64 -22.20 -12.54
CA PRO A 57 10.77 -21.73 -13.34
C PRO A 57 10.44 -20.38 -13.95
N LEU A 58 11.31 -19.38 -13.73
CA LEU A 58 11.15 -18.03 -14.25
C LEU A 58 12.46 -17.53 -14.87
N GLN A 59 12.34 -16.70 -15.90
CA GLN A 59 13.44 -15.90 -16.43
C GLN A 59 13.21 -14.42 -16.09
N PRO A 60 14.27 -13.64 -15.88
CA PRO A 60 14.15 -12.20 -15.67
C PRO A 60 13.45 -11.52 -16.84
N ASP A 61 12.43 -10.72 -16.55
CA ASP A 61 11.68 -9.94 -17.53
C ASP A 61 11.43 -8.52 -17.00
N PRO A 62 12.15 -7.50 -17.50
CA PRO A 62 12.01 -6.11 -17.07
C PRO A 62 10.81 -5.38 -17.68
N THR A 63 10.00 -6.05 -18.50
CA THR A 63 8.87 -5.42 -19.22
C THR A 63 7.94 -4.69 -18.25
N PRO A 64 7.61 -3.41 -18.50
CA PRO A 64 6.69 -2.66 -17.65
C PRO A 64 5.31 -3.32 -17.53
N ILE A 65 4.70 -3.19 -16.35
CA ILE A 65 3.34 -3.67 -16.08
C ILE A 65 2.41 -2.47 -16.10
N SER A 66 1.30 -2.57 -16.84
CA SER A 66 0.16 -1.66 -16.73
C SER A 66 -1.06 -2.49 -16.36
N LEU A 67 -1.59 -2.24 -15.17
CA LEU A 67 -2.72 -2.97 -14.59
C LEU A 67 -4.04 -2.32 -15.00
N SER A 68 -5.01 -3.16 -15.31
CA SER A 68 -6.41 -2.79 -15.54
C SER A 68 -7.27 -3.10 -14.32
N LEU A 69 -8.49 -2.55 -14.29
CA LEU A 69 -9.49 -2.94 -13.28
C LEU A 69 -9.78 -4.44 -13.40
N GLY A 70 -9.73 -5.15 -12.26
CA GLY A 70 -9.89 -6.61 -12.21
C GLY A 70 -8.59 -7.39 -12.38
N ASP A 71 -7.46 -6.74 -12.65
CA ASP A 71 -6.17 -7.40 -12.61
C ASP A 71 -5.70 -7.65 -11.18
N VAL A 72 -4.97 -8.75 -11.04
CA VAL A 72 -4.35 -9.19 -9.80
C VAL A 72 -2.85 -9.20 -10.04
N LEU A 73 -2.10 -8.57 -9.15
CA LEU A 73 -0.64 -8.54 -9.20
C LEU A 73 -0.10 -9.18 -7.93
N VAL A 74 0.66 -10.26 -8.05
CA VAL A 74 1.43 -10.84 -6.95
C VAL A 74 2.81 -10.23 -6.95
N VAL A 75 3.19 -9.61 -5.84
CA VAL A 75 4.50 -8.98 -5.62
C VAL A 75 5.31 -9.87 -4.69
N VAL A 76 6.54 -10.16 -5.07
CA VAL A 76 7.49 -10.99 -4.33
C VAL A 76 8.68 -10.15 -3.92
N MET A 77 8.93 -10.04 -2.62
CA MET A 77 10.09 -9.28 -2.11
C MET A 77 10.98 -10.18 -1.27
N SER A 78 12.29 -10.13 -1.48
CA SER A 78 13.25 -10.77 -0.58
C SER A 78 13.53 -9.85 0.63
N SER A 79 13.38 -10.38 1.83
CA SER A 79 13.92 -9.77 3.05
C SER A 79 15.08 -10.61 3.58
N ARG A 80 16.19 -9.98 3.96
CA ARG A 80 17.27 -10.67 4.67
C ARG A 80 16.86 -10.89 6.11
N LEU A 81 16.79 -12.13 6.56
CA LEU A 81 16.76 -12.43 7.99
C LEU A 81 18.19 -12.66 8.50
N HIS A 82 18.53 -11.98 9.59
CA HIS A 82 19.69 -12.33 10.40
C HIS A 82 19.34 -13.58 11.20
N VAL A 83 20.05 -14.68 10.93
CA VAL A 83 20.04 -15.87 11.78
C VAL A 83 21.25 -15.75 12.71
N LEU A 84 21.05 -16.04 14.00
CA LEU A 84 22.02 -15.77 15.06
C LEU A 84 23.30 -16.62 14.96
N ASP A 85 23.33 -17.66 14.11
CA ASP A 85 24.52 -18.48 13.86
C ASP A 85 24.73 -18.64 12.34
N ASP A 86 25.80 -18.03 11.82
CA ASP A 86 26.51 -18.29 10.56
C ASP A 86 25.78 -18.23 9.19
N GLY A 87 24.72 -17.44 9.05
CA GLY A 87 24.23 -17.13 7.70
C GLY A 87 23.08 -16.12 7.60
N HIS A 88 23.05 -15.41 6.46
CA HIS A 88 21.85 -14.71 6.02
C HIS A 88 20.94 -15.69 5.28
N ARG A 89 19.66 -15.77 5.65
CA ARG A 89 18.65 -16.47 4.86
C ARG A 89 17.72 -15.45 4.23
N ASP A 90 17.64 -15.45 2.90
CA ASP A 90 16.64 -14.66 2.20
C ASP A 90 15.27 -15.32 2.39
N LEU A 91 14.32 -14.54 2.87
CA LEU A 91 12.92 -14.94 2.97
C LEU A 91 12.11 -14.20 1.91
N LEU A 92 11.32 -14.95 1.15
CA LEU A 92 10.37 -14.39 0.21
C LEU A 92 9.09 -13.99 0.96
N ASN A 93 8.75 -12.71 0.86
CA ASN A 93 7.47 -12.17 1.27
C ASN A 93 6.59 -12.00 0.03
N PHE A 94 5.34 -12.42 0.16
CA PHE A 94 4.37 -12.37 -0.93
C PHE A 94 3.27 -11.37 -0.58
N PHE A 95 2.89 -10.56 -1.55
CA PHE A 95 1.77 -9.64 -1.45
C PHE A 95 0.88 -9.82 -2.67
N VAL A 96 -0.43 -9.76 -2.49
CA VAL A 96 -1.37 -9.66 -3.61
C VAL A 96 -1.90 -8.23 -3.66
N VAL A 97 -1.77 -7.59 -4.80
CA VAL A 97 -2.34 -6.30 -5.15
C VAL A 97 -3.57 -6.57 -6.03
N ASN A 98 -4.75 -6.26 -5.53
CA ASN A 98 -5.99 -6.32 -6.29
C ASN A 98 -6.36 -4.92 -6.76
N VAL A 99 -6.37 -4.72 -8.08
CA VAL A 99 -6.78 -3.46 -8.70
C VAL A 99 -8.31 -3.48 -8.87
N GLY A 100 -9.01 -2.71 -8.03
CA GLY A 100 -10.48 -2.64 -8.07
C GLY A 100 -11.22 -3.65 -7.20
N GLY A 101 -10.57 -4.24 -6.18
CA GLY A 101 -11.24 -5.13 -5.23
C GLY A 101 -12.48 -4.50 -4.59
N VAL A 102 -13.57 -5.29 -4.51
CA VAL A 102 -14.95 -4.97 -4.10
C VAL A 102 -15.06 -4.35 -2.69
N VAL A 103 -14.55 -3.14 -2.52
CA VAL A 103 -14.97 -2.22 -1.48
C VAL A 103 -15.34 -0.96 -2.24
N LYS A 104 -16.62 -0.61 -2.29
CA LYS A 104 -17.14 0.65 -2.86
C LYS A 104 -16.55 1.83 -2.07
N THR A 105 -15.28 2.13 -2.29
CA THR A 105 -14.54 3.25 -1.71
C THR A 105 -14.39 4.39 -2.69
N GLY A 106 -15.03 4.34 -3.89
CA GLY A 106 -14.81 5.30 -4.99
C GLY A 106 -14.76 6.78 -4.60
N PHE A 107 -15.43 7.18 -3.52
CA PHE A 107 -15.28 8.54 -2.95
C PHE A 107 -13.85 8.86 -2.43
N LEU A 108 -13.11 7.90 -1.86
CA LEU A 108 -11.74 8.11 -1.34
C LEU A 108 -10.75 8.38 -2.45
N GLN A 109 -10.89 7.74 -3.60
CA GLN A 109 -9.89 7.81 -4.65
C GLN A 109 -9.65 9.24 -5.13
N GLY A 110 -10.73 9.99 -5.42
CA GLY A 110 -10.63 11.39 -5.80
C GLY A 110 -10.06 12.26 -4.69
N ASP A 111 -10.48 12.00 -3.45
CA ASP A 111 -10.02 12.72 -2.26
C ASP A 111 -8.53 12.46 -1.96
N LEU A 112 -8.04 11.24 -2.11
CA LEU A 112 -6.65 10.85 -1.89
C LEU A 112 -5.73 11.41 -2.98
N LYS A 113 -6.16 11.38 -4.24
CA LYS A 113 -5.42 12.01 -5.35
C LYS A 113 -5.32 13.53 -5.14
N LYS A 114 -6.43 14.16 -4.74
CA LYS A 114 -6.48 15.58 -4.40
C LYS A 114 -5.55 15.91 -3.24
N LEU A 115 -5.60 15.11 -2.17
CA LEU A 115 -4.75 15.28 -1.00
C LEU A 115 -3.28 15.17 -1.38
N ALA A 116 -2.88 14.10 -2.07
CA ALA A 116 -1.50 13.90 -2.50
C ALA A 116 -0.97 15.10 -3.30
N LYS A 117 -1.76 15.62 -4.25
CA LYS A 117 -1.42 16.82 -5.02
C LYS A 117 -1.28 18.09 -4.18
N MET A 118 -2.09 18.24 -3.15
CA MET A 118 -2.06 19.45 -2.32
C MET A 118 -0.82 19.52 -1.43
N VAL A 119 -0.23 18.39 -1.07
CA VAL A 119 0.90 18.31 -0.12
C VAL A 119 2.19 17.76 -0.75
N GLY A 120 2.24 17.67 -2.09
CA GLY A 120 3.45 17.24 -2.82
C GLY A 120 3.80 15.76 -2.65
N TRP A 121 2.83 14.89 -2.34
CA TRP A 121 3.04 13.46 -2.08
C TRP A 121 2.74 12.57 -3.29
N GLU A 122 2.61 13.13 -4.49
CA GLU A 122 2.28 12.36 -5.70
C GLU A 122 3.27 11.21 -5.94
N HIS A 123 4.56 11.47 -5.68
CA HIS A 123 5.63 10.48 -5.79
C HIS A 123 5.60 9.42 -4.68
N ARG A 124 5.01 9.71 -3.52
CA ARG A 124 4.91 8.76 -2.39
C ARG A 124 3.70 7.87 -2.50
N GLY A 125 2.69 8.26 -3.26
CA GLY A 125 1.60 7.36 -3.57
C GLY A 125 0.67 6.98 -2.42
N LEU A 126 -0.49 7.62 -2.35
CA LEU A 126 -1.42 7.44 -1.23
C LEU A 126 -2.49 6.37 -1.51
N ALA A 127 -2.57 5.34 -0.65
CA ALA A 127 -3.47 4.20 -0.82
C ALA A 127 -4.20 3.80 0.47
N VAL A 128 -5.32 3.12 0.31
CA VAL A 128 -6.11 2.54 1.41
C VAL A 128 -5.88 1.05 1.46
N TRP A 129 -5.22 0.61 2.52
CA TRP A 129 -4.90 -0.76 2.78
C TRP A 129 -6.03 -1.47 3.53
N ARG A 130 -6.62 -2.52 2.96
CA ARG A 130 -7.57 -3.38 3.68
C ARG A 130 -6.79 -4.35 4.58
N ARG A 131 -7.18 -4.49 5.83
CA ARG A 131 -6.72 -5.59 6.69
C ARG A 131 -7.84 -6.60 6.84
N GLN A 132 -7.63 -7.80 6.30
CA GLN A 132 -8.57 -8.90 6.49
C GLN A 132 -8.53 -9.38 7.95
N SER A 133 -9.70 -9.44 8.58
CA SER A 133 -9.91 -10.14 9.84
C SER A 133 -10.58 -11.47 9.52
N ARG A 134 -10.11 -12.57 10.13
CA ARG A 134 -10.65 -13.94 10.00
C ARG A 134 -12.07 -14.14 10.59
N GLY A 135 -12.95 -13.14 10.52
CA GLY A 135 -14.31 -13.21 11.04
C GLY A 135 -14.95 -11.90 11.52
N LYS A 136 -14.24 -10.76 11.50
CA LYS A 136 -14.81 -9.44 11.84
C LYS A 136 -15.03 -8.57 10.59
N ARG A 137 -15.82 -7.51 10.75
CA ARG A 137 -15.95 -6.44 9.75
C ARG A 137 -14.55 -5.98 9.28
N PRO A 138 -14.32 -5.80 7.97
CA PRO A 138 -13.02 -5.41 7.45
C PRO A 138 -12.59 -4.05 8.02
N THR A 139 -11.32 -3.92 8.38
CA THR A 139 -10.69 -2.66 8.77
C THR A 139 -9.69 -2.22 7.71
N PHE A 140 -9.30 -0.95 7.78
CA PHE A 140 -8.55 -0.27 6.74
C PHE A 140 -7.51 0.65 7.37
N ALA A 141 -6.36 0.81 6.73
CA ALA A 141 -5.35 1.78 7.12
C ALA A 141 -4.95 2.62 5.91
N LEU A 142 -4.56 3.87 6.13
CA LEU A 142 -3.95 4.67 5.07
C LEU A 142 -2.46 4.36 5.01
N ALA A 143 -1.92 4.22 3.81
CA ALA A 143 -0.51 3.93 3.59
C ALA A 143 0.06 4.75 2.44
N ILE A 144 1.36 4.96 2.49
CA ILE A 144 2.17 5.51 1.41
C ILE A 144 3.27 4.54 1.01
N ASP A 145 3.75 4.67 -0.22
CA ASP A 145 5.02 4.10 -0.64
C ASP A 145 6.19 4.79 0.07
N ALA A 146 7.19 3.99 0.41
CA ALA A 146 8.47 4.41 0.95
C ALA A 146 9.58 4.22 -0.10
N ASN A 147 9.33 4.76 -1.29
CA ASN A 147 10.24 4.71 -2.45
C ASN A 147 10.68 3.27 -2.79
N GLY A 148 9.76 2.30 -2.71
CA GLY A 148 10.05 0.88 -2.96
C GLY A 148 10.96 0.18 -1.94
N ARG A 149 11.52 0.88 -0.94
CA ARG A 149 12.42 0.27 0.07
C ARG A 149 11.68 -0.52 1.14
N GLN A 150 10.51 -0.02 1.55
CA GLN A 150 9.69 -0.61 2.61
C GLN A 150 8.21 -0.32 2.32
N PHE A 151 7.66 -1.02 1.34
CA PHE A 151 6.26 -0.91 0.99
C PHE A 151 5.43 -1.96 1.76
N PRO A 152 4.31 -1.60 2.43
CA PRO A 152 3.72 -0.27 2.64
C PRO A 152 4.16 0.45 3.94
N LEU A 153 4.25 1.78 3.92
CA LEU A 153 4.37 2.61 5.13
C LEU A 153 3.00 3.10 5.61
N PHE A 154 2.51 2.55 6.72
CA PHE A 154 1.20 2.90 7.28
C PHE A 154 1.21 4.25 8.01
N LEU A 155 0.30 5.15 7.63
CA LEU A 155 0.05 6.45 8.27
C LEU A 155 -0.92 6.34 9.46
N THR A 156 -1.87 5.41 9.38
CA THR A 156 -2.89 5.18 10.41
C THR A 156 -2.81 3.76 10.95
N HIS A 157 -3.38 3.54 12.14
CA HIS A 157 -3.76 2.19 12.55
C HIS A 157 -4.92 1.67 11.69
N SER A 158 -5.30 0.41 11.90
CA SER A 158 -6.45 -0.20 11.21
C SER A 158 -7.76 0.27 11.83
N LEU A 159 -8.62 0.84 11.00
CA LEU A 159 -9.84 1.54 11.38
C LEU A 159 -11.03 1.08 10.52
N PRO A 160 -12.27 1.22 10.99
CA PRO A 160 -13.44 1.13 10.13
C PRO A 160 -13.35 2.10 8.95
N LEU A 161 -13.91 1.73 7.79
CA LEU A 161 -13.86 2.58 6.61
C LEU A 161 -14.44 3.97 6.87
N ARG A 162 -15.52 4.06 7.66
CA ARG A 162 -16.17 5.33 8.09
C ARG A 162 -15.16 6.31 8.69
N ASP A 163 -14.33 5.83 9.59
CA ASP A 163 -13.36 6.65 10.33
C ASP A 163 -12.22 7.07 9.42
N LEU A 164 -11.79 6.18 8.52
CA LEU A 164 -10.82 6.53 7.48
C LEU A 164 -11.36 7.64 6.56
N ARG A 165 -12.65 7.60 6.18
CA ARG A 165 -13.28 8.67 5.37
C ARG A 165 -13.15 10.02 6.08
N ARG A 166 -13.45 10.03 7.37
CA ARG A 166 -13.41 11.23 8.21
C ARG A 166 -11.98 11.77 8.31
N LEU A 167 -11.00 10.91 8.54
CA LEU A 167 -9.59 11.29 8.59
C LEU A 167 -9.12 11.93 7.28
N VAL A 168 -9.49 11.38 6.13
CA VAL A 168 -9.12 11.96 4.83
C VAL A 168 -9.74 13.34 4.64
N LYS A 169 -10.99 13.55 5.07
CA LYS A 169 -11.62 14.88 5.03
C LYS A 169 -10.92 15.88 5.92
N LEU A 170 -10.54 15.49 7.15
CA LEU A 170 -9.75 16.32 8.05
C LEU A 170 -8.39 16.65 7.43
N ALA A 171 -7.67 15.66 6.91
CA ALA A 171 -6.38 15.86 6.25
C ALA A 171 -6.49 16.80 5.04
N ILE A 172 -7.56 16.73 4.25
CA ILE A 172 -7.82 17.67 3.15
C ILE A 172 -8.02 19.09 3.67
N ARG A 173 -8.76 19.28 4.77
CA ARG A 173 -8.89 20.60 5.41
C ARG A 173 -7.53 21.12 5.87
N GLY A 174 -6.74 20.28 6.54
CA GLY A 174 -5.37 20.61 6.95
C GLY A 174 -4.47 20.96 5.77
N ALA A 175 -4.56 20.22 4.67
CA ALA A 175 -3.81 20.49 3.45
C ALA A 175 -4.18 21.85 2.81
N ARG A 176 -5.44 22.31 2.95
CA ARG A 176 -5.81 23.66 2.51
C ARG A 176 -5.10 24.73 3.33
N ILE A 177 -4.94 24.51 4.63
CA ILE A 177 -4.20 25.41 5.52
C ILE A 177 -2.72 25.38 5.15
N ALA A 178 -2.12 24.19 5.01
CA ALA A 178 -0.75 24.01 4.55
C ALA A 178 -0.44 24.83 3.28
N LYS A 179 -1.34 24.72 2.29
CA LYS A 179 -1.23 25.44 1.03
C LYS A 179 -1.31 26.96 1.21
N LYS A 180 -2.22 27.46 2.06
CA LYS A 180 -2.28 28.89 2.40
C LYS A 180 -0.99 29.37 3.07
N LEU A 181 -0.40 28.54 3.92
CA LEU A 181 0.87 28.79 4.60
C LEU A 181 2.11 28.51 3.73
N LYS A 182 1.92 28.14 2.45
CA LYS A 182 3.00 27.77 1.51
C LYS A 182 3.95 26.69 2.07
N ARG A 183 3.42 25.77 2.87
CA ARG A 183 4.15 24.63 3.43
C ARG A 183 4.13 23.47 2.44
N GLU A 184 5.30 23.14 1.89
CA GLU A 184 5.44 22.04 0.92
C GLU A 184 5.73 20.68 1.58
N LYS A 185 6.38 20.70 2.75
CA LYS A 185 6.69 19.50 3.53
C LYS A 185 5.84 19.52 4.80
N VAL A 186 4.79 18.72 4.79
CA VAL A 186 3.87 18.56 5.91
C VAL A 186 3.82 17.09 6.26
N GLU A 187 3.75 16.78 7.54
CA GLU A 187 3.58 15.40 8.00
C GLU A 187 2.11 15.03 8.20
N TRP A 188 1.82 13.73 8.18
CA TRP A 188 0.46 13.23 8.40
C TRP A 188 -0.19 13.72 9.71
N PRO A 189 0.49 13.70 10.87
CA PRO A 189 -0.10 14.19 12.13
C PRO A 189 -0.45 15.68 12.08
N GLU A 190 0.40 16.48 11.42
CA GLU A 190 0.22 17.93 11.30
C GLU A 190 -1.02 18.26 10.44
N LEU A 191 -1.22 17.54 9.33
CA LEU A 191 -2.44 17.68 8.51
C LEU A 191 -3.72 17.40 9.32
N LEU A 192 -3.69 16.39 10.18
CA LEU A 192 -4.81 16.05 11.02
C LEU A 192 -5.09 17.12 12.08
N GLN A 193 -4.04 17.64 12.73
CA GLN A 193 -4.16 18.72 13.71
C GLN A 193 -4.73 20.00 13.09
N TRP A 194 -4.20 20.42 11.94
CA TRP A 194 -4.74 21.59 11.23
C TRP A 194 -6.17 21.36 10.76
N GLY A 195 -6.48 20.17 10.26
CA GLY A 195 -7.84 19.82 9.85
C GLY A 195 -8.84 19.87 10.99
N LEU A 196 -8.41 19.45 12.19
CA LEU A 196 -9.19 19.46 13.41
C LEU A 196 -9.44 20.88 13.91
N ALA A 197 -8.41 21.74 13.89
CA ALA A 197 -8.50 23.13 14.36
C ALA A 197 -9.54 23.98 13.60
N VAL A 198 -9.96 23.57 12.40
CA VAL A 198 -10.98 24.25 11.58
C VAL A 198 -12.21 23.38 11.33
N ALA A 199 -12.36 22.28 12.07
CA ALA A 199 -13.53 21.42 11.98
C ALA A 199 -14.70 21.99 12.83
N PRO A 200 -15.96 21.61 12.55
CA PRO A 200 -17.09 21.95 13.41
C PRO A 200 -16.87 21.46 14.85
N GLU A 201 -17.47 22.14 15.84
CA GLU A 201 -17.19 22.03 17.29
C GLU A 201 -17.29 20.63 17.93
N ASN A 202 -17.77 19.61 17.20
CA ASN A 202 -17.92 18.23 17.70
C ASN A 202 -17.09 17.19 16.93
N GLU A 203 -16.15 17.63 16.10
CA GLU A 203 -15.43 16.71 15.21
C GLU A 203 -14.07 16.23 15.77
N ASP A 204 -14.04 15.26 16.68
CA ASP A 204 -12.80 14.61 17.15
C ASP A 204 -12.02 13.76 16.13
N LEU A 205 -10.72 13.53 16.40
CA LEU A 205 -9.93 12.52 15.71
C LEU A 205 -10.34 11.10 16.12
N PRO A 206 -10.65 10.20 15.16
CA PRO A 206 -10.85 8.78 15.46
C PRO A 206 -9.67 8.17 16.24
N LYS A 207 -9.96 7.31 17.21
CA LYS A 207 -8.93 6.54 17.93
C LYS A 207 -8.09 5.76 16.91
N GLY A 208 -6.76 5.91 16.94
CA GLY A 208 -5.84 5.24 16.01
C GLY A 208 -5.56 6.01 14.71
N ALA A 209 -5.91 7.30 14.65
CA ALA A 209 -5.68 8.20 13.52
C ALA A 209 -4.22 8.32 13.06
N VAL A 210 -3.26 8.09 13.96
CA VAL A 210 -1.83 8.19 13.69
C VAL A 210 -1.16 6.93 14.21
N LYS A 211 -0.33 6.30 13.37
CA LYS A 211 0.56 5.23 13.81
C LYS A 211 1.84 5.84 14.39
N LYS A 212 2.26 5.41 15.58
CA LYS A 212 3.61 5.73 16.07
C LYS A 212 4.64 5.05 15.16
N TYR A 213 5.49 5.83 14.50
CA TYR A 213 6.67 5.28 13.85
C TYR A 213 7.68 4.91 14.93
N PRO A 214 8.29 3.71 14.92
CA PRO A 214 9.51 3.51 15.67
C PRO A 214 10.53 4.53 15.14
N ASN A 215 11.17 5.27 16.04
CA ASN A 215 12.16 6.29 15.68
C ASN A 215 13.13 5.71 14.63
N ILE A 216 13.24 6.39 13.50
CA ILE A 216 14.18 6.08 12.42
C ILE A 216 15.57 6.52 12.87
#